data_AF-A0A239GVR3-F1
#
_entry.id   AF-A0A239GVR3-F1
#
_cell.length_a   1.000
_cell.length_b   1.000
_cell.length_c   1.000
_cell.angle_alpha   90.00
_cell.angle_beta   90.00
_cell.angle_gamma   90.00
#
_symmetry.space_group_name_H-M   'P 1'
#
loop_
_entity.id
_entity.type
_entity.pdbx_description
1 polymer ?
#
loop_
_entity_poly.entity_id
_entity_poly.type
_entity_poly.pdbx_seq_one_letter_code
_entity_poly.pdbx_strand_id
1 'polypeptide(L)' 'MTETLERQNAGLLLGGWYTTEELAEIIGVDPSTLRRWRTARPIQGPPFVKLSGSVTRYSALDVQRWLMSHRTDPEEKTA' A
#
# COMPACT_ATOMS: atom_id res chain seq x y z
N MET A 1 -21.39 15.46 9.07
CA MET A 1 -21.23 14.40 8.03
C MET A 1 -20.54 14.90 6.76
N THR A 2 -19.97 16.10 6.74
CA THR A 2 -19.02 16.59 5.72
C THR A 2 -17.54 16.40 6.14
N GLU A 3 -17.30 16.10 7.42
CA GLU A 3 -15.98 15.90 8.04
C GLU A 3 -15.24 14.64 7.53
N THR A 4 -16.00 13.61 7.10
CA THR A 4 -15.42 12.36 6.60
C THR A 4 -14.78 12.56 5.21
N LEU A 5 -15.20 13.58 4.46
CA LEU A 5 -14.73 13.86 3.12
C LEU A 5 -13.48 14.77 3.12
N GLU A 6 -13.34 15.68 4.09
CA GLU A 6 -12.11 16.49 4.21
C GLU A 6 -10.90 15.67 4.68
N ARG A 7 -11.12 14.63 5.50
CA ARG A 7 -10.07 13.67 5.88
C ARG A 7 -9.52 12.89 4.67
N GLN A 8 -10.27 12.82 3.56
CA GLN A 8 -9.82 12.21 2.30
C GLN A 8 -8.90 13.13 1.48
N ASN A 9 -8.98 14.46 1.66
CA ASN A 9 -8.30 15.43 0.80
C ASN A 9 -6.85 15.75 1.18
N ALA A 10 -6.40 15.47 2.40
CA ALA A 10 -4.97 15.50 2.75
C ALA A 10 -4.19 14.32 2.13
N GLY A 11 -4.89 13.35 1.54
CA GLY A 11 -4.35 12.13 0.93
C GLY A 11 -3.60 12.32 -0.39
N LEU A 12 -3.54 13.53 -0.96
CA LEU A 12 -2.99 13.76 -2.31
C LEU A 12 -1.72 14.62 -2.38
N LEU A 13 -1.31 15.34 -1.33
CA LEU A 13 -0.25 16.37 -1.47
C LEU A 13 1.07 16.17 -0.68
N LEU A 14 1.20 15.25 0.30
CA LEU A 14 2.46 15.10 1.08
C LEU A 14 2.81 13.65 1.49
N GLY A 15 2.45 12.64 0.69
CA GLY A 15 3.02 11.27 0.78
C GLY A 15 2.91 10.61 2.16
N GLY A 16 1.68 10.47 2.68
CA GLY A 16 1.42 9.88 4.00
C GLY A 16 2.11 8.53 4.23
N TRP A 17 2.43 8.24 5.48
CA TRP A 17 3.00 6.96 5.88
C TRP A 17 1.92 6.05 6.46
N TYR A 18 1.79 4.86 5.91
CA TYR A 18 0.88 3.83 6.41
C TYR A 18 1.62 2.80 7.25
N THR A 19 0.96 2.36 8.32
CA THR A 19 1.29 1.11 9.01
C THR A 19 0.93 -0.11 8.15
N THR A 20 1.28 -1.32 8.62
CA THR A 20 0.87 -2.54 7.89
C THR A 20 -0.64 -2.70 7.94
N GLU A 21 -1.23 -2.37 9.08
CA GLU A 21 -2.66 -2.49 9.36
C GLU A 21 -3.47 -1.50 8.52
N GLU A 22 -3.07 -0.22 8.49
CA GLU A 22 -3.74 0.79 7.65
C GLU A 22 -3.62 0.48 6.17
N LEU A 23 -2.43 0.07 5.70
CA LEU A 23 -2.25 -0.28 4.29
C LEU A 23 -3.12 -1.47 3.91
N ALA A 24 -3.18 -2.49 4.77
CA ALA A 24 -3.98 -3.70 4.56
C ALA A 24 -5.47 -3.35 4.41
N GLU A 25 -5.98 -2.47 5.27
CA GLU A 25 -7.35 -1.95 5.18
C GLU A 25 -7.61 -1.20 3.87
N ILE A 26 -6.67 -0.33 3.47
CA ILE A 26 -6.79 0.46 2.22
C ILE A 26 -6.83 -0.44 0.97
N ILE A 27 -5.97 -1.45 0.89
CA ILE A 27 -5.90 -2.34 -0.28
C ILE A 27 -6.84 -3.54 -0.19
N GLY A 28 -7.54 -3.71 0.93
CA GLY A 28 -8.50 -4.79 1.15
C GLY A 28 -7.89 -6.18 1.33
N VAL A 29 -6.71 -6.29 1.95
CA VAL A 29 -6.07 -7.58 2.29
C VAL A 29 -5.92 -7.73 3.80
N ASP A 30 -5.61 -8.94 4.26
CA ASP A 30 -5.29 -9.15 5.66
C ASP A 30 -3.85 -8.67 5.98
N PRO A 31 -3.59 -8.03 7.14
CA PRO A 31 -2.25 -7.61 7.54
C PRO A 31 -1.20 -8.75 7.53
N SER A 32 -1.60 -10.00 7.76
CA SER A 32 -0.73 -11.16 7.65
C SER A 32 -0.29 -11.43 6.20
N THR A 33 -1.10 -11.08 5.20
CA THR A 33 -0.73 -11.14 3.78
C THR A 33 0.45 -10.22 3.50
N LEU A 34 0.39 -8.97 3.97
CA LEU A 34 1.51 -8.02 3.83
C LEU A 34 2.77 -8.49 4.57
N ARG A 35 2.62 -9.11 5.75
CA ARG A 35 3.77 -9.71 6.48
C ARG A 35 4.39 -10.86 5.68
N ARG A 36 3.56 -11.75 5.13
CA ARG A 36 3.99 -12.87 4.30
C ARG A 36 4.70 -12.41 3.04
N TRP A 37 4.18 -11.40 2.34
CA TRP A 37 4.79 -10.81 1.14
C TRP A 37 6.19 -10.27 1.41
N ARG A 38 6.40 -9.59 2.54
CA ARG A 38 7.72 -9.09 2.97
C ARG A 38 8.74 -10.20 3.25
N THR A 39 8.28 -11.39 3.65
CA THR A 39 9.15 -12.55 3.94
C THR A 39 9.28 -13.52 2.77
N ALA A 40 8.47 -13.35 1.72
CA ALA A 40 8.53 -14.20 0.53
C ALA A 40 9.86 -14.02 -0.21
N ARG A 41 10.27 -15.06 -0.96
CA ARG A 41 11.41 -15.00 -1.87
C ARG A 41 10.95 -15.40 -3.28
N PRO A 42 10.96 -14.48 -4.27
CA PRO A 42 11.32 -13.07 -4.16
C PRO A 42 10.35 -12.27 -3.26
N ILE A 43 10.84 -11.15 -2.72
CA ILE A 43 9.99 -10.24 -1.91
C ILE A 43 8.85 -9.76 -2.80
N GLN A 44 7.64 -9.83 -2.26
CA GLN A 44 6.43 -9.40 -2.94
C GLN A 44 5.86 -8.16 -2.24
N GLY A 45 4.95 -7.47 -2.93
CA GLY A 45 4.19 -6.36 -2.36
C GLY A 45 4.87 -4.99 -2.52
N PRO A 46 4.21 -3.95 -2.00
CA PRO A 46 4.68 -2.58 -2.13
C PRO A 46 5.98 -2.34 -1.33
N PRO A 47 6.82 -1.40 -1.77
CA PRO A 47 8.04 -1.01 -1.06
C PRO A 47 7.72 -0.59 0.39
N PHE A 48 8.58 -1.00 1.31
CA PHE A 48 8.43 -0.72 2.73
C PHE A 48 9.73 -0.20 3.33
N VAL A 49 9.59 0.66 4.34
CA VAL A 49 10.71 1.22 5.11
C VAL A 49 10.66 0.65 6.52
N LYS A 50 11.79 0.11 6.98
CA LYS A 50 12.01 -0.27 8.38
C LYS A 50 12.66 0.90 9.10
N LEU A 51 11.96 1.49 10.06
CA LEU A 51 12.46 2.66 10.78
C LEU A 51 13.34 2.25 11.97
N SER A 52 12.82 1.39 12.85
CA SER A 52 13.56 0.81 13.98
C SER A 52 12.79 -0.38 14.57
N GLY A 53 13.50 -1.44 14.97
CA GLY A 53 12.91 -2.66 15.52
C GLY A 53 11.85 -3.30 14.59
N SER A 54 10.65 -3.54 15.14
CA SER A 54 9.51 -4.13 14.43
C SER A 54 8.64 -3.11 13.67
N VAL A 55 9.02 -1.83 13.66
CA VAL A 55 8.22 -0.76 13.06
C VAL A 55 8.48 -0.68 11.56
N THR A 56 7.49 -1.12 10.78
CA THR A 56 7.47 -1.00 9.32
C THR A 56 6.45 0.05 8.89
N ARG A 57 6.82 0.86 7.90
CA ARG A 57 5.96 1.86 7.29
C ARG A 57 5.99 1.75 5.76
N TYR A 58 4.90 2.20 5.15
CA TYR A 58 4.73 2.25 3.71
C TYR A 58 4.50 3.70 3.29
N SER A 59 5.28 4.18 2.34
CA SER A 59 5.04 5.48 1.72
C SER A 59 3.83 5.37 0.80
N ALA A 60 2.87 6.27 0.93
CA ALA A 60 1.70 6.32 0.04
C ALA A 60 2.11 6.38 -1.44
N LEU A 61 3.17 7.14 -1.75
CA LEU A 61 3.67 7.30 -3.10
C LEU A 61 4.22 5.98 -3.66
N ASP A 62 4.97 5.24 -2.85
CA ASP A 62 5.58 3.98 -3.28
C ASP A 62 4.53 2.88 -3.44
N VAL A 63 3.54 2.85 -2.53
CA VAL A 63 2.37 1.96 -2.64
C VAL A 63 1.61 2.26 -3.94
N GLN A 64 1.33 3.53 -4.22
CA GLN A 64 0.62 3.93 -5.44
C GLN A 64 1.39 3.50 -6.69
N ARG A 65 2.70 3.76 -6.75
CA ARG A 65 3.57 3.33 -7.86
C ARG A 65 3.57 1.82 -8.03
N TRP A 66 3.63 1.08 -6.93
CA TRP A 66 3.58 -0.38 -6.96
C TRP A 66 2.24 -0.90 -7.50
N LEU A 67 1.12 -0.34 -7.04
CA LEU A 67 -0.22 -0.69 -7.53
C LEU A 67 -0.36 -0.40 -9.03
N MET A 68 0.16 0.74 -9.50
CA MET A 68 0.16 1.08 -10.92
C MET A 68 1.00 0.10 -11.75
N SER A 69 2.17 -0.33 -11.23
CA SER A 69 3.02 -1.31 -11.90
C SER A 69 2.44 -2.73 -11.92
N HIS A 70 1.56 -3.07 -10.97
CA HIS A 70 0.91 -4.38 -10.89
C HIS A 70 -0.51 -4.37 -11.47
N ARG A 71 -0.95 -3.23 -12.00
CA ARG A 71 -2.24 -3.11 -12.67
C ARG A 71 -2.24 -4.02 -13.88
N THR A 72 -3.09 -5.04 -13.86
CA THR A 72 -3.40 -5.82 -15.06
C THR A 72 -4.61 -5.17 -15.72
N ASP A 73 -4.41 -4.61 -16.91
CA ASP A 73 -5.53 -4.08 -17.67
C ASP A 73 -6.29 -5.26 -18.32
N PRO A 74 -7.61 -5.39 -18.08
CA PRO A 74 -8.38 -6.52 -18.58
C PRO A 74 -8.41 -6.61 -20.11
N GLU A 75 -8.20 -5.48 -20.81
CA GLU A 75 -8.18 -5.43 -22.27
C GLU A 75 -6.86 -5.95 -22.88
N GLU A 76 -5.75 -5.96 -22.13
CA GLU A 76 -4.48 -6.55 -22.62
C GLU A 76 -4.47 -8.08 -22.57
N LYS A 77 -5.40 -8.72 -21.85
CA LYS A 77 -5.43 -10.19 -21.70
C LYS A 77 -6.19 -10.92 -22.81
N THR A 78 -6.53 -10.22 -23.89
CA THR A 78 -7.12 -10.82 -25.10
C THR A 78 -6.11 -10.72 -26.24
N ALA A 79 -5.07 -11.55 -26.22
CA ALA A 79 -4.19 -11.82 -27.36
C ALA A 79 -3.73 -13.28 -27.31
#